data_AF-A0AAW5KC23-F1
#
_entry.id   AF-A0AAW5KC23-F1
#
_cell.length_a   1.000
_cell.length_b   1.000
_cell.length_c   1.000
_cell.angle_alpha   90.00
_cell.angle_beta   90.00
_cell.angle_gamma   90.00
#
_symmetry.space_group_name_H-M   'P 1'
#
loop_
_entity.id
_entity.type
_entity.pdbx_description
1 polymer ?
#
loop_
_entity_poly.entity_id
_entity_poly.type
_entity_poly.pdbx_seq_one_letter_code
_entity_poly.pdbx_strand_id
1 'polypeptide(L)'
;MAQHAILRFEKHKGNPARPLEAHHERQKEQYASNPDIDTSRSKYNFYIVKPEGRYYHFIQSRIEQAGCRTRKDSTRFVDTLITASPEFFKGKSPKEIQAFFQRAADFLISRVGRENIVSAVVHMDEKTPHLHLTFVPLTKDNRLCAKEIIGNRANLTKWQDDFHAYMVEK
;
A
#
# COMPACT_ATOMS: atom_id res chain seq x y z
N MET A 1 -4.30 26.51 4.22
CA MET A 1 -4.62 25.60 3.10
C MET A 1 -5.37 24.40 3.65
N ALA A 2 -6.29 23.82 2.86
CA ALA A 2 -6.96 22.59 3.26
C ALA A 2 -5.96 21.43 3.37
N GLN A 3 -6.14 20.57 4.36
CA GLN A 3 -5.36 19.34 4.52
C GLN A 3 -6.20 18.17 3.99
N HIS A 4 -5.59 17.29 3.21
CA HIS A 4 -6.28 16.18 2.58
C HIS A 4 -5.68 14.85 3.02
N ALA A 5 -6.54 13.86 3.28
CA ALA A 5 -6.15 12.46 3.32
C ALA A 5 -6.05 11.95 1.88
N ILE A 6 -5.03 11.13 1.59
CA ILE A 6 -4.72 10.66 0.24
C ILE A 6 -4.68 9.13 0.28
N LEU A 7 -5.54 8.49 -0.53
CA LEU A 7 -5.56 7.06 -0.80
C LEU A 7 -5.54 6.84 -2.30
N ARG A 8 -4.51 6.19 -2.84
CA ARG A 8 -4.40 5.94 -4.29
C ARG A 8 -4.00 4.50 -4.58
N PHE A 9 -4.76 3.86 -5.46
CA PHE A 9 -4.49 2.50 -5.91
C PHE A 9 -3.76 2.49 -7.26
N GLU A 10 -2.81 1.58 -7.41
CA GLU A 10 -2.14 1.25 -8.67
C GLU A 10 -2.22 -0.26 -8.94
N LYS A 11 -2.69 -0.63 -10.13
CA LYS A 11 -2.96 -2.03 -10.50
C LYS A 11 -1.79 -2.61 -11.30
N HIS A 12 -1.26 -3.75 -10.89
CA HIS A 12 -0.12 -4.38 -11.56
C HIS A 12 -0.44 -5.80 -12.06
N LYS A 13 0.08 -6.15 -13.24
CA LYS A 13 -0.17 -7.44 -13.91
C LYS A 13 0.80 -8.56 -13.51
N GLY A 14 1.71 -8.30 -12.57
CA GLY A 14 2.76 -9.23 -12.11
C GLY A 14 4.15 -8.63 -12.23
N ASN A 15 4.48 -8.09 -13.39
CA ASN A 15 5.55 -7.09 -13.51
C ASN A 15 4.92 -5.71 -13.25
N PRO A 16 5.58 -4.80 -12.51
CA PRO A 16 6.96 -4.84 -12.02
C PRO A 16 7.10 -5.18 -10.51
N ALA A 17 6.70 -6.37 -10.06
CA ALA A 17 6.78 -6.74 -8.63
C ALA A 17 8.21 -6.58 -8.05
N ARG A 18 9.24 -7.03 -8.75
CA ARG A 18 10.63 -6.95 -8.28
C ARG A 18 11.16 -5.50 -8.19
N PRO A 19 11.00 -4.62 -9.20
CA PRO A 19 11.37 -3.21 -9.05
C PRO A 19 10.62 -2.48 -7.93
N LEU A 20 9.32 -2.76 -7.74
CA LEU A 20 8.54 -2.19 -6.64
C LEU A 20 9.03 -2.68 -5.29
N GLU A 21 9.23 -3.99 -5.13
CA GLU A 21 9.84 -4.56 -3.93
C GLU A 21 11.20 -3.91 -3.63
N ALA A 22 12.07 -3.76 -4.64
CA ALA A 22 13.36 -3.11 -4.45
C ALA A 22 13.23 -1.64 -4.02
N HIS A 23 12.16 -0.94 -4.42
CA HIS A 23 11.86 0.41 -3.95
C HIS A 23 11.36 0.40 -2.51
N HIS A 24 10.31 -0.37 -2.21
CA HIS A 24 9.66 -0.44 -0.89
C HIS A 24 10.63 -0.91 0.20
N GLU A 25 11.42 -1.94 -0.12
CA GLU A 25 12.32 -2.59 0.84
C GLU A 25 13.73 -1.97 0.83
N ARG A 26 13.91 -0.82 0.15
CA ARG A 26 15.18 -0.09 0.03
C ARG A 26 16.40 -0.96 -0.35
N GLN A 27 16.24 -1.82 -1.35
CA GLN A 27 17.26 -2.81 -1.75
C GLN A 27 18.36 -2.26 -2.69
N LYS A 28 18.34 -0.97 -3.04
CA LYS A 28 19.37 -0.34 -3.88
C LYS A 28 20.15 0.67 -3.07
N GLU A 29 21.44 0.78 -3.36
CA GLU A 29 22.31 1.80 -2.74
C GLU A 29 21.98 3.21 -3.24
N GLN A 30 21.55 3.34 -4.50
CA GLN A 30 21.21 4.61 -5.13
C GLN A 30 19.92 4.51 -5.93
N TYR A 31 19.10 5.56 -5.82
CA TYR A 31 17.83 5.71 -6.53
C TYR A 31 17.91 6.93 -7.45
N ALA A 32 18.59 6.79 -8.58
CA ALA A 32 18.76 7.89 -9.55
C ALA A 32 17.45 8.51 -10.05
N SER A 33 16.34 7.76 -9.97
CA SER A 33 14.99 8.21 -10.34
C SER A 33 14.23 8.95 -9.24
N ASN A 34 14.71 8.91 -8.00
CA ASN A 34 14.09 9.59 -6.86
C ASN A 34 15.17 10.26 -6.00
N PRO A 35 15.58 11.50 -6.37
CA PRO A 35 16.61 12.22 -5.64
C PRO A 35 16.17 12.65 -4.24
N ASP A 36 14.88 12.55 -3.90
CA ASP A 36 14.34 12.96 -2.62
C ASP A 36 14.52 11.92 -1.50
N ILE A 37 15.04 10.73 -1.82
CA ILE A 37 15.33 9.69 -0.81
C ILE A 37 16.60 10.06 -0.03
N ASP A 38 16.44 10.28 1.26
CA ASP A 38 17.53 10.43 2.22
C ASP A 38 17.81 9.09 2.90
N THR A 39 18.81 8.35 2.39
CA THR A 39 19.18 7.02 2.88
C THR A 39 19.60 7.02 4.36
N SER A 40 20.05 8.15 4.92
CA SER A 40 20.37 8.26 6.35
C SER A 40 19.14 8.15 7.25
N ARG A 41 17.96 8.44 6.69
CA ARG A 41 16.65 8.38 7.35
C ARG A 41 15.94 7.05 7.13
N SER A 42 16.39 6.18 6.23
CA SER A 42 15.72 4.90 5.95
C SER A 42 15.63 3.99 7.18
N LYS A 43 16.49 4.17 8.18
CA LYS A 43 16.40 3.50 9.50
C LYS A 43 15.12 3.84 10.29
N TYR A 44 14.42 4.91 9.92
CA TYR A 44 13.15 5.32 10.52
C TYR A 44 11.93 4.78 9.75
N ASN A 45 12.13 4.17 8.58
CA ASN A 45 11.07 3.44 7.90
C ASN A 45 10.65 2.26 8.78
N PHE A 46 9.37 1.91 8.76
CA PHE A 46 8.86 0.83 9.59
C PHE A 46 7.75 0.06 8.88
N TYR A 47 7.62 -1.21 9.26
CA TYR A 47 6.57 -2.08 8.75
C TYR A 47 5.39 -2.07 9.69
N ILE A 48 4.19 -1.98 9.12
CA ILE A 48 2.94 -2.40 9.76
C ILE A 48 2.72 -3.89 9.46
N VAL A 49 3.00 -4.30 8.22
CA VAL A 49 3.04 -5.70 7.80
C VAL A 49 4.37 -5.93 7.10
N LYS A 50 5.22 -6.75 7.71
CA LYS A 50 6.49 -7.16 7.09
C LYS A 50 6.22 -8.27 6.06
N PRO A 51 6.85 -8.21 4.87
CA PRO A 51 6.69 -9.25 3.87
C PRO A 51 7.34 -10.58 4.30
N GLU A 52 6.66 -11.69 4.01
CA GLU A 52 7.17 -13.04 4.20
C GLU A 52 7.96 -13.50 2.97
N GLY A 53 9.07 -12.80 2.69
CA GLY A 53 9.95 -13.07 1.56
C GLY A 53 9.70 -12.16 0.35
N ARG A 54 10.04 -12.66 -0.85
CA ARG A 54 9.93 -11.89 -2.10
C ARG A 54 8.47 -11.66 -2.46
N TYR A 55 8.13 -10.44 -2.90
CA TYR A 55 6.73 -10.09 -3.22
C TYR A 55 6.16 -11.01 -4.29
N TYR A 56 6.95 -11.28 -5.33
CA TYR A 56 6.54 -12.17 -6.42
C TYR A 56 6.15 -13.58 -5.92
N HIS A 57 6.94 -14.16 -5.01
CA HIS A 57 6.67 -15.49 -4.48
C HIS A 57 5.41 -15.50 -3.60
N PHE A 58 5.23 -14.49 -2.74
CA PHE A 58 4.01 -14.35 -1.95
C PHE A 58 2.78 -14.27 -2.85
N ILE A 59 2.80 -13.37 -3.85
CA ILE A 59 1.68 -13.16 -4.77
C ILE A 59 1.34 -14.46 -5.53
N GLN A 60 2.36 -15.15 -6.04
CA GLN A 60 2.17 -16.40 -6.77
C GLN A 60 1.59 -17.49 -5.86
N SER A 61 2.17 -17.70 -4.68
CA SER A 61 1.70 -18.67 -3.69
C SER A 61 0.26 -18.38 -3.27
N ARG A 62 -0.09 -17.13 -2.98
CA ARG A 62 -1.44 -16.75 -2.55
C ARG A 62 -2.50 -16.99 -3.64
N ILE A 63 -2.16 -16.71 -4.90
CA ILE A 63 -2.99 -16.98 -6.08
C ILE A 63 -3.21 -18.49 -6.26
N GLU A 64 -2.14 -19.29 -6.13
CA GLU A 64 -2.19 -20.76 -6.23
C GLU A 64 -3.07 -21.37 -5.13
N GLN A 65 -2.89 -20.93 -3.88
CA GLN A 65 -3.71 -21.35 -2.74
C GLN A 65 -5.19 -21.01 -2.92
N ALA A 66 -5.50 -19.89 -3.57
CA ALA A 66 -6.88 -19.51 -3.89
C ALA A 66 -7.50 -20.37 -5.01
N GLY A 67 -6.70 -21.15 -5.74
CA GLY A 67 -7.16 -22.00 -6.84
C GLY A 67 -7.76 -21.19 -8.01
N CYS A 68 -7.41 -19.90 -8.12
CA CYS A 68 -8.12 -18.99 -9.00
C CYS A 68 -7.54 -19.00 -10.41
N ARG A 69 -8.42 -18.83 -11.42
CA ARG A 69 -7.99 -18.76 -12.82
C ARG A 69 -7.29 -17.43 -13.08
N THR A 70 -6.07 -17.51 -13.61
CA THR A 70 -5.31 -16.34 -14.06
C THR A 70 -5.34 -16.20 -15.58
N ARG A 71 -5.21 -14.96 -16.07
CA ARG A 71 -5.01 -14.59 -17.46
C ARG A 71 -3.74 -13.73 -17.58
N LYS A 72 -3.17 -13.63 -18.78
CA LYS A 72 -1.97 -12.82 -19.05
C LYS A 72 -2.10 -11.36 -18.60
N ASP A 73 -3.30 -10.82 -18.69
CA ASP A 73 -3.63 -9.44 -18.36
C ASP A 73 -4.23 -9.24 -16.95
N SER A 74 -4.31 -10.30 -16.14
CA SER A 74 -4.87 -10.23 -14.80
C SER A 74 -4.08 -9.29 -13.92
N THR A 75 -4.77 -8.40 -13.20
CA THR A 75 -4.17 -7.65 -12.09
C THR A 75 -3.82 -8.63 -10.98
N ARG A 76 -2.53 -8.92 -10.82
CA ARG A 76 -2.01 -9.88 -9.84
C ARG A 76 -1.84 -9.29 -8.46
N PHE A 77 -1.55 -8.00 -8.39
CA PHE A 77 -1.45 -7.27 -7.13
C PHE A 77 -1.80 -5.81 -7.34
N VAL A 78 -2.09 -5.13 -6.24
CA VAL A 78 -2.36 -3.70 -6.17
C VAL A 78 -1.36 -3.10 -5.21
N ASP A 79 -0.68 -2.04 -5.63
CA ASP A 79 0.06 -1.18 -4.70
C ASP A 79 -0.81 0.01 -4.32
N THR A 80 -0.77 0.39 -3.05
CA THR A 80 -1.61 1.46 -2.52
C THR A 80 -0.74 2.48 -1.81
N LEU A 81 -0.77 3.71 -2.31
CA LEU A 81 -0.14 4.85 -1.67
C LEU A 81 -1.15 5.48 -0.70
N ILE A 82 -0.77 5.55 0.57
CA ILE A 82 -1.52 6.28 1.59
C ILE A 82 -0.64 7.38 2.19
N THR A 83 -1.15 8.60 2.22
CA THR A 83 -0.47 9.73 2.88
C THR A 83 -1.49 10.83 3.22
N ALA A 84 -1.00 11.99 3.65
CA ALA A 84 -1.78 13.21 3.83
C ALA A 84 -0.97 14.40 3.30
N SER A 85 -1.60 15.59 3.27
CA SER A 85 -0.90 16.84 2.99
C SER A 85 0.36 16.98 3.88
N PRO A 86 1.51 17.46 3.37
CA PRO A 86 2.74 17.57 4.16
C PRO A 86 2.58 18.34 5.47
N GLU A 87 1.72 19.37 5.46
CA GLU A 87 1.40 20.21 6.61
C GLU A 87 0.75 19.42 7.75
N PHE A 88 0.06 18.32 7.45
CA PHE A 88 -0.57 17.45 8.44
C PHE A 88 0.47 16.78 9.35
N PHE A 89 1.62 16.41 8.80
CA PHE A 89 2.69 15.74 9.55
C PHE A 89 3.60 16.71 10.30
N LYS A 90 3.53 18.01 10.01
CA LYS A 90 4.38 19.01 10.64
C LYS A 90 4.08 19.11 12.14
N GLY A 91 5.12 18.94 12.97
CA GLY A 91 5.01 19.01 14.43
C GLY A 91 4.43 17.76 15.10
N LYS A 92 4.04 16.73 14.33
CA LYS A 92 3.61 15.45 14.89
C LYS A 92 4.79 14.65 15.41
N SER A 93 4.60 14.00 16.55
CA SER A 93 5.56 13.04 17.09
C SER A 93 5.62 11.77 16.23
N PRO A 94 6.73 11.01 16.26
CA PRO A 94 6.81 9.72 15.58
C PRO A 94 5.66 8.75 15.95
N LYS A 95 5.20 8.79 17.21
CA LYS A 95 4.07 7.97 17.67
C LYS A 95 2.75 8.35 17.02
N GLU A 96 2.47 9.65 16.85
CA GLU A 96 1.26 10.10 16.15
C GLU A 96 1.29 9.74 14.67
N ILE A 97 2.45 9.85 14.03
CA ILE A 97 2.63 9.45 12.63
C ILE A 97 2.42 7.94 12.48
N GLN A 98 2.99 7.14 13.39
CA GLN A 98 2.79 5.70 13.41
C GLN A 98 1.33 5.33 13.62
N ALA A 99 0.63 5.98 14.57
CA ALA A 99 -0.79 5.76 14.81
C ALA A 99 -1.66 6.10 13.59
N PHE A 100 -1.35 7.19 12.89
CA PHE A 100 -2.01 7.56 11.64
C PHE A 100 -1.89 6.44 10.59
N PHE A 101 -0.67 5.95 10.33
CA PHE A 101 -0.47 4.92 9.32
C PHE A 101 -1.01 3.55 9.75
N GLN A 102 -0.95 3.21 11.04
CA GLN A 102 -1.58 1.99 11.55
C GLN A 102 -3.08 2.00 11.27
N ARG A 103 -3.77 3.10 11.65
CA ARG A 103 -5.20 3.25 11.40
C ARG A 103 -5.51 3.18 9.91
N ALA A 104 -4.71 3.85 9.08
CA ALA A 104 -4.92 3.83 7.64
C ALA A 104 -4.68 2.45 7.00
N ALA A 105 -3.71 1.67 7.50
CA ALA A 105 -3.52 0.29 7.10
C ALA A 105 -4.72 -0.58 7.53
N ASP A 106 -5.19 -0.45 8.76
CA ASP A 106 -6.32 -1.22 9.29
C ASP A 106 -7.59 -1.03 8.43
N PHE A 107 -7.82 0.20 7.92
CA PHE A 107 -8.90 0.49 6.99
C PHE A 107 -8.87 -0.39 5.73
N LEU A 108 -7.69 -0.57 5.13
CA LEU A 108 -7.53 -1.41 3.94
C LEU A 108 -7.52 -2.90 4.31
N ILE A 109 -6.75 -3.28 5.33
CA ILE A 109 -6.58 -4.67 5.77
C ILE A 109 -7.94 -5.30 6.10
N SER A 110 -8.81 -4.58 6.82
CA SER A 110 -10.16 -5.05 7.17
C SER A 110 -11.07 -5.27 5.96
N ARG A 111 -10.80 -4.62 4.83
CA ARG A 111 -11.60 -4.72 3.59
C ARG A 111 -11.06 -5.74 2.61
N VAL A 112 -9.74 -5.87 2.51
CA VAL A 112 -9.09 -6.76 1.53
C VAL A 112 -8.68 -8.11 2.14
N GLY A 113 -8.67 -8.25 3.46
CA GLY A 113 -8.23 -9.47 4.16
C GLY A 113 -6.73 -9.47 4.46
N ARG A 114 -6.36 -9.80 5.71
CA ARG A 114 -4.97 -9.77 6.19
C ARG A 114 -4.07 -10.76 5.45
N GLU A 115 -4.62 -11.91 5.08
CA GLU A 115 -4.00 -12.99 4.33
C GLU A 115 -3.66 -12.59 2.88
N ASN A 116 -4.23 -11.50 2.39
CA ASN A 116 -3.98 -10.98 1.04
C ASN A 116 -2.90 -9.90 1.02
N ILE A 117 -2.44 -9.43 2.19
CA ILE A 117 -1.44 -8.36 2.31
C ILE A 117 -0.04 -8.94 2.09
N VAL A 118 0.64 -8.42 1.07
CA VAL A 118 2.04 -8.75 0.77
C VAL A 118 2.98 -7.99 1.70
N SER A 119 2.77 -6.67 1.82
CA SER A 119 3.58 -5.77 2.66
C SER A 119 2.80 -4.51 2.95
N ALA A 120 3.10 -3.88 4.09
CA ALA A 120 2.67 -2.53 4.43
C ALA A 120 3.83 -1.81 5.11
N VAL A 121 4.56 -0.99 4.35
CA VAL A 121 5.77 -0.28 4.80
C VAL A 121 5.58 1.23 4.73
N VAL A 122 5.97 1.91 5.79
CA VAL A 122 5.96 3.37 5.89
C VAL A 122 7.35 3.90 5.60
N HIS A 123 7.44 4.75 4.58
CA HIS A 123 8.63 5.51 4.24
C HIS A 123 8.63 6.85 4.99
N MET A 124 9.68 7.05 5.78
CA MET A 124 9.97 8.25 6.57
C MET A 124 11.19 8.99 6.03
N ASP A 125 11.77 8.51 4.93
CA ASP A 125 13.03 8.93 4.33
C ASP A 125 12.86 9.74 3.04
N GLU A 126 11.63 10.08 2.69
CA GLU A 126 11.29 10.94 1.55
C GLU A 126 10.67 12.27 2.04
N LYS A 127 10.24 13.12 1.10
CA LYS A 127 9.71 14.47 1.37
C LYS A 127 8.52 14.48 2.33
N THR A 128 7.59 13.55 2.17
CA THR A 128 6.39 13.43 3.01
C THR A 128 6.23 11.97 3.44
N PRO A 129 6.01 11.69 4.74
CA PRO A 129 5.73 10.34 5.19
C PRO A 129 4.60 9.71 4.40
N HIS A 130 4.77 8.47 3.96
CA HIS A 130 3.74 7.76 3.21
C HIS A 130 3.88 6.25 3.39
N LEU A 131 2.75 5.56 3.24
CA LEU A 131 2.63 4.12 3.34
C LEU A 131 2.44 3.53 1.94
N HIS A 132 3.27 2.55 1.60
CA HIS A 132 3.01 1.59 0.53
C HIS A 132 2.38 0.34 1.12
N LEU A 133 1.13 0.06 0.74
CA LEU A 133 0.43 -1.17 1.12
C LEU A 133 0.09 -1.97 -0.13
N THR A 134 0.77 -3.11 -0.26
CA THR A 134 0.65 -4.02 -1.41
C THR A 134 -0.20 -5.24 -1.06
N PHE A 135 -1.18 -5.59 -1.89
CA PHE A 135 -2.06 -6.74 -1.66
C PHE A 135 -2.44 -7.49 -2.94
N VAL A 136 -2.82 -8.77 -2.80
CA VAL A 136 -3.38 -9.60 -3.87
C VAL A 136 -4.90 -9.39 -3.92
N PRO A 137 -5.49 -8.96 -5.04
CA PRO A 137 -6.90 -8.58 -5.10
C PRO A 137 -7.82 -9.80 -5.27
N LEU A 138 -7.90 -10.63 -4.24
CA LEU A 138 -8.82 -11.77 -4.16
C LEU A 138 -10.17 -11.33 -3.57
N THR A 139 -11.22 -11.67 -4.28
CA THR A 139 -12.61 -11.53 -3.82
C THR A 139 -12.93 -12.60 -2.77
N LYS A 140 -14.05 -12.43 -2.04
CA LYS A 140 -14.47 -13.37 -0.99
C LYS A 140 -14.70 -14.80 -1.51
N ASP A 141 -15.06 -14.93 -2.78
CA ASP A 141 -15.21 -16.20 -3.50
C ASP A 141 -13.94 -16.61 -4.27
N ASN A 142 -12.78 -16.11 -3.83
CA ASN A 142 -11.44 -16.45 -4.34
C ASN A 142 -11.17 -16.13 -5.81
N ARG A 143 -11.94 -15.25 -6.48
CA ARG A 143 -11.57 -14.77 -7.82
C ARG A 143 -10.52 -13.65 -7.73
N LEU A 144 -9.51 -13.70 -8.60
CA LEU A 144 -8.55 -12.61 -8.78
C LEU A 144 -9.19 -11.46 -9.58
N CYS A 145 -9.76 -10.49 -8.88
CA CYS A 145 -10.56 -9.43 -9.50
C CYS A 145 -10.40 -8.06 -8.81
N ALA A 146 -9.34 -7.34 -9.18
CA ALA A 146 -9.13 -5.95 -8.71
C ALA A 146 -10.27 -5.00 -9.08
N LYS A 147 -10.98 -5.26 -10.19
CA LYS A 147 -12.13 -4.45 -10.61
C LYS A 147 -13.29 -4.57 -9.62
N GLU A 148 -13.49 -5.71 -8.97
CA GLU A 148 -14.59 -5.88 -8.03
C GLU A 148 -14.27 -5.25 -6.67
N ILE A 149 -13.01 -5.34 -6.24
CA ILE A 149 -12.57 -4.78 -4.95
C ILE A 149 -12.45 -3.24 -5.04
N ILE A 150 -11.75 -2.74 -6.05
CA ILE A 150 -11.50 -1.29 -6.20
C ILE A 150 -12.68 -0.60 -6.90
N GLY A 151 -13.34 -1.31 -7.81
CA GLY A 151 -14.48 -0.80 -8.56
C GLY A 151 -14.11 0.12 -9.72
N ASN A 152 -15.08 0.96 -10.09
CA ASN A 152 -15.00 1.99 -11.12
C ASN A 152 -14.78 3.38 -10.50
N ARG A 153 -14.95 4.45 -11.28
CA ARG A 153 -14.82 5.83 -10.80
C ARG A 153 -15.72 6.15 -9.60
N ALA A 154 -16.97 5.68 -9.60
CA ALA A 154 -17.89 5.93 -8.49
C ALA A 154 -17.45 5.20 -7.22
N ASN A 155 -16.95 3.96 -7.35
CA ASN A 155 -16.37 3.25 -6.20
C ASN A 155 -15.12 3.94 -5.69
N LEU A 156 -14.26 4.48 -6.57
CA LEU A 156 -13.07 5.23 -6.17
C LEU A 156 -13.44 6.50 -5.39
N THR A 157 -14.51 7.21 -5.76
CA THR A 157 -15.05 8.31 -4.94
C THR A 157 -15.49 7.81 -3.58
N LYS A 158 -16.27 6.72 -3.53
CA LYS A 158 -16.69 6.11 -2.26
C LYS A 158 -15.50 5.68 -1.40
N TRP A 159 -14.44 5.16 -2.00
CA TRP A 159 -13.20 4.82 -1.30
C TRP A 159 -12.57 6.04 -0.61
N GLN A 160 -12.58 7.21 -1.26
CA GLN A 160 -12.10 8.45 -0.62
C GLN A 160 -13.00 8.88 0.53
N ASP A 161 -14.33 8.85 0.33
CA ASP A 161 -15.29 9.27 1.35
C ASP A 161 -15.23 8.37 2.58
N ASP A 162 -15.25 7.04 2.37
CA ASP A 162 -15.14 6.04 3.43
C ASP A 162 -13.80 6.13 4.15
N PHE A 163 -12.70 6.36 3.41
CA PHE A 163 -11.36 6.49 3.99
C PHE A 163 -11.28 7.72 4.87
N HIS A 164 -11.72 8.87 4.36
CA HIS A 164 -11.77 10.09 5.15
C HIS A 164 -12.63 9.91 6.42
N ALA A 165 -13.84 9.36 6.28
CA ALA A 165 -14.73 9.10 7.41
C ALA A 165 -14.05 8.22 8.48
N TYR A 166 -13.41 7.12 8.07
CA TYR A 166 -12.71 6.23 8.98
C TYR A 166 -11.50 6.89 9.66
N MET A 167 -10.79 7.78 8.98
CA MET A 167 -9.62 8.47 9.52
C MET A 167 -9.96 9.58 10.51
N VAL A 168 -11.16 10.18 10.43
CA VAL A 168 -11.60 11.26 11.33
C VAL A 168 -12.49 10.79 12.49
N GLU A 169 -13.06 9.60 12.39
CA GLU A 169 -13.83 8.98 13.47
C GLU A 169 -12.94 8.75 14.71
N LYS A 170 -13.40 9.18 15.89
CA LYS A 170 -12.62 9.14 17.13
C LYS A 170 -12.78 7.81 17.84
#